data_AF-A0A2V8GWA1-F1
#
_entry.id   AF-A0A2V8GWA1-F1
#
_cell.length_a   1.000
_cell.length_b   1.000
_cell.length_c   1.000
_cell.angle_alpha   90.00
_cell.angle_beta   90.00
_cell.angle_gamma   90.00
#
_symmetry.space_group_name_H-M   'P 1'
#
loop_
_entity.id
_entity.type
_entity.pdbx_description
1 polymer ?
#
loop_
_entity_poly.entity_id
_entity_poly.type
_entity_poly.pdbx_seq_one_letter_code
_entity_poly.pdbx_strand_id
1 'polypeptide(L)' 'MRRSSLITIPDNIDSKYRFVILSALRARQIQAGSVPLLKEARHKATQIAQKEILQGLVKFRIPDQNGDQQEEVEQPEE' A
#
# COMPACT_ATOMS: atom_id res chain seq x y z
N MET A 1 -6.58 -12.07 25.61
CA MET A 1 -7.22 -11.22 24.57
C MET A 1 -6.19 -10.31 23.93
N ARG A 2 -6.05 -10.31 22.60
CA ARG A 2 -5.28 -9.26 21.92
C ARG A 2 -6.15 -8.01 21.86
N ARG A 3 -5.77 -6.97 22.60
CA ARG A 3 -6.41 -5.65 22.56
C ARG A 3 -6.41 -5.15 21.12
N SER A 4 -7.54 -4.63 20.66
CA SER A 4 -7.67 -3.94 19.37
C SER A 4 -6.63 -2.82 19.35
N SER A 5 -5.54 -3.04 18.63
CA SER A 5 -4.51 -2.01 18.46
C SER A 5 -5.11 -0.91 17.60
N LEU A 6 -4.98 0.33 18.05
CA LEU A 6 -5.32 1.50 17.26
C LEU A 6 -4.58 1.41 15.92
N ILE A 7 -5.26 1.76 14.83
CA ILE A 7 -4.66 1.79 13.50
C ILE A 7 -3.45 2.71 13.57
N THR A 8 -2.26 2.14 13.37
CA THR A 8 -1.01 2.89 13.28
C THR A 8 -0.88 3.39 11.85
N ILE A 9 -0.69 4.69 11.68
CA ILE A 9 -0.58 5.34 10.37
C ILE A 9 0.90 5.74 10.24
N PRO A 10 1.55 5.40 9.12
CA PRO A 10 2.93 5.80 8.90
C PRO A 10 3.00 7.30 8.56
N ASP A 11 4.14 7.94 8.86
CA ASP A 11 4.31 9.40 8.73
C ASP A 11 4.13 9.93 7.29
N ASN A 12 4.31 9.07 6.29
CA ASN A 12 4.09 9.38 4.87
C ASN A 12 2.60 9.40 4.46
N ILE A 13 1.68 9.09 5.37
CA ILE A 13 0.23 9.11 5.14
C ILE A 13 -0.43 10.01 6.18
N ASP A 14 -0.99 11.11 5.72
CA ASP A 14 -1.65 12.13 6.55
C ASP A 14 -3.03 11.72 7.10
N SER A 15 -3.68 10.70 6.50
CA SER A 15 -5.07 10.34 6.82
C SER A 15 -5.29 8.84 7.00
N LYS A 16 -6.02 8.49 8.07
CA LYS A 16 -6.39 7.09 8.35
C LYS A 16 -7.25 6.48 7.24
N TYR A 17 -8.09 7.29 6.60
CA TYR A 17 -8.91 6.84 5.47
C TYR A 17 -8.02 6.48 4.27
N ARG A 18 -7.00 7.29 3.99
CA ARG A 18 -6.04 7.01 2.92
C ARG A 18 -5.27 5.72 3.19
N PHE A 19 -4.82 5.51 4.42
CA PHE A 19 -4.16 4.26 4.81
C PHE A 19 -5.04 3.03 4.53
N VAL A 20 -6.33 3.09 4.89
CA VAL A 20 -7.28 1.98 4.65
C VAL A 20 -7.49 1.75 3.16
N ILE A 21 -7.68 2.81 2.36
CA ILE A 21 -7.89 2.71 0.92
C ILE A 21 -6.67 2.13 0.22
N LEU A 22 -5.47 2.66 0.50
CA LEU A 22 -4.21 2.16 -0.06
C LEU A 22 -3.96 0.70 0.32
N SER A 23 -4.22 0.33 1.59
CA SER A 23 -4.10 -1.06 2.05
C SER A 23 -5.05 -1.99 1.31
N ALA A 24 -6.29 -1.56 1.08
CA ALA A 24 -7.28 -2.34 0.33
C ALA A 24 -6.90 -2.47 -1.15
N LEU A 25 -6.43 -1.40 -1.78
CA LEU A 25 -5.95 -1.41 -3.16
C LEU A 25 -4.78 -2.38 -3.33
N ARG A 26 -3.77 -2.28 -2.48
CA ARG A 26 -2.60 -3.17 -2.53
C ARG A 26 -2.97 -4.62 -2.22
N ALA A 27 -3.88 -4.85 -1.27
CA ALA A 27 -4.36 -6.20 -0.99
C ALA A 27 -5.06 -6.83 -2.21
N ARG A 28 -5.85 -6.05 -2.97
CA ARG A 28 -6.47 -6.51 -4.23
C ARG A 28 -5.43 -6.88 -5.28
N GLN A 29 -4.34 -6.12 -5.42
CA GLN A 29 -3.24 -6.47 -6.33
C GLN A 29 -2.63 -7.83 -5.96
N ILE A 30 -2.36 -8.05 -4.67
CA ILE A 30 -1.80 -9.32 -4.18
C ILE A 30 -2.80 -10.48 -4.42
N GLN A 31 -4.09 -10.25 -4.18
CA GLN A 31 -5.14 -11.23 -4.48
C GLN A 31 -5.25 -11.56 -5.97
N ALA A 32 -4.98 -10.60 -6.84
CA ALA A 32 -4.93 -10.79 -8.28
C ALA A 32 -3.63 -11.47 -8.77
N GLY A 33 -2.70 -11.82 -7.87
CA GLY A 33 -1.46 -12.51 -8.20
C GLY A 33 -0.22 -11.62 -8.27
N SER A 34 -0.32 -10.34 -7.90
CA SER A 34 0.88 -9.50 -7.73
C SER A 34 1.81 -10.11 -6.68
N VAL A 35 3.10 -10.09 -6.98
CA VAL A 35 4.13 -10.53 -6.04
C VAL A 35 4.16 -9.59 -4.84
N PRO A 36 4.09 -10.12 -3.60
CA PRO A 36 4.38 -9.35 -2.39
C PRO A 36 5.81 -8.84 -2.39
N LEU A 37 5.99 -7.57 -2.02
CA LEU A 37 7.29 -6.96 -1.77
C LEU A 37 7.92 -7.49 -0.48
N LEU A 38 7.09 -7.92 0.48
CA LEU A 38 7.52 -8.49 1.75
C LEU A 38 7.34 -10.00 1.74
N LYS A 39 8.44 -10.75 1.92
CA LYS A 39 8.41 -12.20 2.12
C LYS A 39 7.99 -12.52 3.56
N GLU A 40 6.70 -12.69 3.78
CA GLU A 40 6.17 -13.13 5.07
C GLU A 40 5.60 -14.55 5.06
N ALA A 41 5.69 -15.20 6.21
CA ALA A 41 4.99 -16.46 6.48
C ALA A 41 3.46 -16.29 6.57
N ARG A 42 2.95 -15.06 6.74
CA ARG A 42 1.50 -14.82 6.81
C ARG A 42 0.89 -14.71 5.42
N HIS A 43 -0.20 -15.44 5.20
CA HIS A 43 -0.83 -15.57 3.89
C HIS A 43 -1.96 -14.57 3.59
N LYS A 44 -2.40 -13.76 4.57
CA LYS A 44 -3.53 -12.84 4.34
C LYS A 44 -3.06 -11.59 3.60
N ALA A 45 -3.54 -11.41 2.36
CA ALA A 45 -3.20 -10.28 1.49
C ALA A 45 -3.30 -8.91 2.18
N THR A 46 -4.36 -8.65 2.96
CA THR A 46 -4.54 -7.39 3.69
C THR A 46 -3.47 -7.13 4.75
N GLN A 47 -2.98 -8.17 5.43
CA GLN A 47 -1.91 -8.00 6.42
C GLN A 47 -0.57 -7.73 5.76
N ILE A 48 -0.29 -8.40 4.64
CA ILE A 48 0.90 -8.14 3.84
C ILE A 48 0.87 -6.69 3.33
N ALA A 49 -0.23 -6.27 2.72
CA ALA A 49 -0.42 -4.91 2.22
C ALA A 49 -0.24 -3.83 3.30
N GLN A 50 -0.83 -4.03 4.49
CA GLN A 50 -0.65 -3.10 5.62
C GLN A 50 0.82 -2.97 6.01
N LYS A 51 1.57 -4.08 6.06
CA LYS A 51 2.99 -4.07 6.40
C LYS A 51 3.86 -3.41 5.34
N GLU A 52 3.59 -3.69 4.07
CA GLU A 52 4.32 -3.06 2.96
C GLU A 52 4.12 -1.53 2.97
N ILE A 53 2.90 -1.07 3.26
CA ILE A 53 2.60 0.37 3.37
C ILE A 53 3.23 0.98 4.62
N LEU A 54 3.18 0.29 5.77
CA LEU A 54 3.84 0.74 7.01
C LEU A 54 5.36 0.87 6.85
N GLN A 55 5.98 0.05 6.01
CA GLN A 55 7.40 0.13 5.68
C GLN A 55 7.70 1.10 4.53
N GLY A 56 6.69 1.75 3.95
CA GLY A 56 6.88 2.67 2.83
C GLY A 56 7.33 2.01 1.52
N LEU A 57 7.14 0.69 1.37
CA LEU A 57 7.56 -0.06 0.18
C LEU A 57 6.62 0.15 -1.02
N VAL A 58 5.35 0.46 -0.75
CA VAL A 58 4.33 0.69 -1.78
C VAL A 58 4.34 2.14 -2.20
N LYS A 59 4.73 2.40 -3.45
CA LYS A 59 4.62 3.73 -4.06
C LYS A 59 3.18 4.01 -4.47
N PHE A 60 2.69 5.21 -4.18
CA PHE A 60 1.37 5.68 -4.59
C PHE A 60 1.44 7.17 -4.94
N ARG A 61 0.57 7.61 -5.85
CA ARG A 61 0.35 9.02 -6.19
C ARG A 61 -1.10 9.37 -5.85
N ILE A 62 -1.30 10.58 -5.35
CA ILE A 62 -2.64 11.14 -5.16
C ILE A 62 -2.88 12.05 -6.37
N PRO A 63 -3.92 11.79 -7.18
CA PRO A 63 -4.27 12.69 -8.26
C PRO A 63 -4.72 14.03 -7.69
N ASP A 64 -4.20 15.12 -8.22
CA ASP A 64 -4.71 16.45 -7.90
C ASP A 64 -6.12 16.63 -8.46
N GLN A 65 -6.91 17.52 -7.85
CA GLN A 65 -8.31 17.77 -8.26
C GLN A 65 -8.43 18.28 -9.72
N ASN A 66 -7.31 18.66 -10.33
CA ASN A 66 -7.19 19.10 -11.72
C ASN A 66 -6.50 18.03 -12.58
N GLY A 67 -7.08 16.83 -12.68
CA GLY A 67 -6.81 15.85 -13.75
C GLY A 67 -5.34 15.46 -13.99
N ASP A 68 -4.96 14.31 -13.45
CA ASP A 68 -3.88 13.39 -13.85
C ASP A 68 -2.86 13.86 -14.91
N GLN A 69 -1.74 14.43 -14.45
CA GLN A 69 -0.48 14.37 -15.19
C GLN A 69 0.20 13.04 -14.84
N GLN A 70 0.07 12.07 -15.74
CA GLN A 70 0.71 10.77 -15.64
C GLN A 70 2.23 10.97 -15.82
N GLU A 71 3.02 10.72 -14.78
CA GLU A 71 4.46 10.49 -14.97
C GLU A 71 4.63 8.99 -15.14
N GLU A 72 4.84 8.61 -16.39
CA GLU A 72 5.29 7.29 -16.81
C GLU A 72 6.59 7.00 -16.05
N VAL A 73 6.59 6.01 -15.16
CA VAL A 73 7.82 5.56 -14.52
C VAL A 73 8.62 4.85 -15.61
N GLU A 74 9.54 5.59 -16.23
CA GLU A 74 10.51 5.11 -17.20
C GLU A 74 11.23 3.90 -16.57
N GLN A 75 10.93 2.71 -17.10
CA GLN A 75 11.69 1.51 -16.78
C GLN A 75 13.05 1.67 -17.47
N PRO A 76 14.18 1.76 -16.76
CA PRO A 76 15.46 1.71 -17.44
C PRO A 76 15.58 0.32 -18.08
N GLU A 77 15.69 0.31 -19.41
CA GLU A 77 16.06 -0.87 -20.16
C GLU A 77 17.51 -1.23 -19.81
N GLU A 78 17.72 -2.41 -19.20
CA GLU A 78 18.97 -3.18 -19.34
C GLU A 78 18.71 -4.68 -19.15
#